data_AF-A0A7R9DVW5-F1
#
_entry.id   AF-A0A7R9DVW5-F1
#
_cell.length_a   1.000
_cell.length_b   1.000
_cell.length_c   1.000
_cell.angle_alpha   90.00
_cell.angle_beta   90.00
_cell.angle_gamma   90.00
#
_symmetry.space_group_name_H-M   'P 1'
#
loop_
_entity.id
_entity.type
_entity.pdbx_description
1 polymer ?
#
loop_
_entity_poly.entity_id
_entity_poly.type
_entity_poly.pdbx_seq_one_letter_code
_entity_poly.pdbx_strand_id
1 'polypeptide(L)'
;ANVSLNRINSYLASEELDRNSVSHEISEQYPLVIENGSFSWGRGDDPFLRNINVTVKEGALLAVVGTVGSGKTSLISAFLGEMDKLSGRVNTK
;
A
#
# COMPACT_ATOMS: atom_id res chain seq x y z
N ALA A 1 36.42 9.66 7.26
CA ALA A 1 35.47 8.85 8.06
C ALA A 1 34.10 9.52 8.23
N ASN A 2 34.00 10.85 8.36
CA ASN A 2 32.74 11.54 8.72
C ASN A 2 31.64 11.49 7.64
N VAL A 3 32.00 11.55 6.35
CA VAL A 3 31.02 11.50 5.25
C VAL A 3 30.24 10.18 5.21
N SER A 4 30.92 9.06 5.46
CA SER A 4 30.29 7.73 5.46
C SER A 4 29.37 7.54 6.67
N LEU A 5 29.78 8.02 7.86
CA LEU A 5 28.97 7.97 9.06
C LEU A 5 27.70 8.81 8.92
N ASN A 6 27.80 10.00 8.31
CA ASN A 6 26.63 10.84 8.04
C ASN A 6 25.62 10.16 7.11
N ARG A 7 26.09 9.43 6.08
CA ARG A 7 25.20 8.70 5.16
C ARG A 7 24.49 7.52 5.83
N ILE A 8 25.20 6.77 6.68
CA ILE A 8 24.60 5.68 7.45
C ILE A 8 23.58 6.26 8.43
N ASN A 9 23.93 7.34 9.15
CA ASN A 9 23.03 7.99 10.08
C ASN A 9 21.76 8.51 9.39
N SER A 10 21.89 9.12 8.20
CA SER A 10 20.72 9.56 7.42
C SER A 10 19.85 8.39 6.94
N TYR A 11 20.44 7.24 6.59
CA TYR A 11 19.69 6.06 6.19
C TYR A 11 18.98 5.41 7.38
N LEU A 12 19.64 5.27 8.52
CA LEU A 12 19.03 4.71 9.74
C LEU A 12 17.94 5.61 10.31
N ALA A 13 18.00 6.92 10.03
CA ALA A 13 16.99 7.89 10.42
C ALA A 13 15.90 8.11 9.35
N SER A 14 15.93 7.38 8.23
CA SER A 14 14.89 7.52 7.20
C SER A 14 13.55 6.98 7.71
N GLU A 15 12.46 7.59 7.29
CA GLU A 15 11.12 7.14 7.65
C GLU A 15 10.83 5.75 7.10
N GLU A 16 10.22 4.89 7.92
CA GLU A 16 9.71 3.59 7.50
C GLU A 16 8.23 3.68 7.10
N LEU A 17 7.77 2.70 6.33
CA LEU A 17 6.35 2.52 6.03
C LEU A 17 5.56 2.30 7.32
N ASP A 18 4.35 2.87 7.38
CA ASP A 18 3.46 2.65 8.50
C ASP A 18 2.90 1.23 8.46
N ARG A 19 3.25 0.43 9.47
CA ARG A 19 2.79 -0.96 9.61
C ARG A 19 1.28 -1.06 9.88
N ASN A 20 0.65 0.03 10.31
CA ASN A 20 -0.80 0.09 10.54
C ASN A 20 -1.56 0.64 9.32
N SER A 21 -0.89 0.85 8.19
CA SER A 21 -1.51 1.33 6.95
C SER A 21 -2.55 0.34 6.42
N VAL A 22 -2.34 -0.96 6.64
CA VAL A 22 -3.29 -2.05 6.35
C VAL A 22 -3.78 -2.65 7.66
N SER A 23 -5.11 -2.68 7.83
CA SER A 23 -5.73 -3.31 8.99
C SER A 23 -5.92 -4.81 8.76
N HIS A 24 -5.94 -5.57 9.86
CA HIS A 24 -6.14 -7.02 9.85
C HIS A 24 -7.29 -7.45 10.77
N GLU A 25 -8.42 -6.76 10.64
CA GLU A 25 -9.58 -6.98 11.48
C GLU A 25 -10.34 -8.24 11.05
N ILE A 26 -10.47 -9.20 11.96
CA ILE A 26 -11.19 -10.47 11.74
C ILE A 26 -12.71 -10.23 11.64
N SER A 27 -13.20 -9.15 12.26
CA SER A 27 -14.61 -8.75 12.25
C SER A 27 -15.13 -8.31 10.88
N GLU A 28 -14.23 -8.01 9.94
CA GLU A 28 -14.63 -7.60 8.61
C GLU A 28 -15.41 -8.71 7.89
N GLN A 29 -16.31 -8.33 6.99
CA GLN A 29 -17.10 -9.33 6.28
C GLN A 29 -16.27 -10.05 5.21
N TYR A 30 -15.40 -9.30 4.52
CA TYR A 30 -14.71 -9.76 3.32
C TYR A 30 -13.19 -9.89 3.56
N PRO A 31 -12.52 -10.86 2.93
CA PRO A 31 -11.08 -11.07 3.08
C PRO A 31 -10.20 -9.92 2.59
N LEU A 32 -10.66 -9.14 1.60
CA LEU A 32 -9.99 -7.90 1.17
C LEU A 32 -11.04 -6.82 0.92
N VAL A 33 -10.86 -5.68 1.57
CA VAL A 33 -11.65 -4.46 1.36
C VAL A 33 -10.70 -3.29 1.18
N ILE A 34 -10.90 -2.51 0.12
CA ILE A 34 -10.25 -1.22 -0.13
C ILE A 34 -11.38 -0.22 -0.41
N GLU A 35 -11.43 0.86 0.35
CA GLU A 35 -12.43 1.92 0.23
C GLU A 35 -11.74 3.27 0.07
N ASN A 36 -11.99 3.94 -1.06
CA ASN A 36 -11.41 5.22 -1.43
C ASN A 36 -9.87 5.27 -1.25
N GLY A 37 -9.20 4.14 -1.49
CA GLY A 37 -7.78 3.97 -1.23
C GLY A 37 -6.94 4.73 -2.25
N SER A 38 -6.03 5.58 -1.78
CA SER A 38 -5.04 6.23 -2.63
C SER A 38 -3.64 5.96 -2.09
N PHE A 39 -2.72 5.59 -2.98
CA PHE A 39 -1.41 5.06 -2.62
C PHE A 39 -0.28 5.66 -3.44
N SER A 40 0.88 5.86 -2.81
CA SER A 40 2.12 6.35 -3.45
C SER A 40 3.32 5.48 -3.06
N TRP A 41 4.40 5.60 -3.85
CA TRP A 41 5.68 4.92 -3.57
C TRP A 41 6.61 5.73 -2.66
N GLY A 42 6.28 7.00 -2.43
CA GLY A 42 6.98 7.87 -1.51
C GLY A 42 6.01 8.79 -0.77
N ARG A 43 6.35 9.12 0.46
CA ARG A 43 5.65 10.15 1.23
C ARG A 43 5.82 11.51 0.57
N GLY A 44 4.69 12.16 0.31
CA GLY A 44 4.65 13.49 -0.33
C GLY A 44 4.64 13.45 -1.85
N ASP A 45 4.75 12.27 -2.48
CA ASP A 45 4.53 12.12 -3.90
C ASP A 45 3.05 12.19 -4.26
N ASP A 46 2.76 12.55 -5.51
CA ASP A 46 1.41 12.44 -6.05
C ASP A 46 0.91 10.99 -5.97
N PRO A 47 -0.40 10.76 -5.70
CA PRO A 47 -0.94 9.41 -5.65
C PRO A 47 -0.74 8.70 -6.99
N PHE A 48 -0.08 7.55 -6.96
CA PHE A 48 0.09 6.69 -8.12
C PHE A 48 -1.18 5.87 -8.38
N LEU A 49 -1.75 5.30 -7.31
CA LEU A 49 -3.09 4.71 -7.33
C LEU A 49 -4.07 5.70 -6.71
N ARG A 50 -5.21 5.92 -7.38
CA ARG A 50 -6.17 6.95 -7.01
C ARG A 50 -7.56 6.36 -6.86
N ASN A 51 -8.21 6.64 -5.74
CA ASN A 51 -9.61 6.30 -5.49
C ASN A 51 -9.96 4.84 -5.82
N ILE A 52 -9.12 3.92 -5.36
CA ILE A 52 -9.31 2.49 -5.57
C ILE A 52 -10.39 1.98 -4.61
N ASN A 53 -11.35 1.25 -5.17
CA ASN A 53 -12.42 0.60 -4.43
C ASN A 53 -12.48 -0.87 -4.86
N VAL A 54 -12.17 -1.78 -3.93
CA VAL A 54 -12.10 -3.23 -4.21
C VAL A 54 -12.71 -3.97 -3.03
N THR A 55 -13.53 -4.97 -3.32
CA THR A 55 -14.06 -5.89 -2.32
C THR A 55 -13.98 -7.30 -2.88
N VAL A 56 -13.22 -8.17 -2.21
CA VAL A 56 -13.06 -9.57 -2.62
C VAL A 56 -13.86 -10.43 -1.67
N LYS A 57 -14.79 -11.21 -2.21
CA LYS A 57 -15.60 -12.15 -1.42
C LYS A 57 -14.81 -13.42 -1.12
N GLU A 58 -15.16 -14.09 -0.04
CA GLU A 58 -14.58 -15.38 0.30
C GLU A 58 -14.86 -16.42 -0.80
N GLY A 59 -13.84 -17.22 -1.13
CA GLY A 59 -13.89 -18.20 -2.23
C GLY A 59 -13.82 -17.61 -3.64
N ALA A 60 -13.68 -16.29 -3.80
CA ALA A 60 -13.59 -15.67 -5.11
C ALA A 60 -12.19 -15.81 -5.74
N LEU A 61 -12.15 -16.10 -7.05
CA LEU A 61 -10.95 -15.99 -7.86
C LEU A 61 -10.98 -14.65 -8.62
N LEU A 62 -10.10 -13.72 -8.24
CA LEU A 62 -10.00 -12.40 -8.87
C LEU A 62 -8.77 -12.32 -9.79
N ALA A 63 -8.94 -11.74 -10.98
CA ALA A 63 -7.85 -11.42 -11.89
C ALA A 63 -7.76 -9.89 -12.10
N VAL A 64 -6.55 -9.34 -11.97
CA VAL A 64 -6.26 -7.93 -12.26
C VAL A 64 -5.57 -7.85 -13.62
N VAL A 65 -6.21 -7.18 -14.58
CA VAL A 65 -5.73 -7.07 -15.98
C VAL A 65 -5.62 -5.61 -16.41
N GLY A 66 -4.72 -5.33 -17.36
CA GLY A 66 -4.42 -3.98 -17.82
C GLY A 66 -3.08 -3.89 -18.55
N THR A 67 -2.83 -2.77 -19.21
CA THR A 67 -1.60 -2.51 -19.99
C THR A 67 -0.34 -2.47 -19.11
N VAL A 68 0.84 -2.60 -19.72
CA VAL A 68 2.11 -2.42 -19.00
C VAL A 68 2.15 -1.02 -18.39
N GLY A 69 2.60 -0.90 -17.14
CA GLY A 69 2.64 0.37 -16.40
C GLY A 69 1.30 0.83 -15.80
N SER A 70 0.20 0.09 -15.99
CA SER A 70 -1.12 0.47 -15.45
C SER A 70 -1.29 0.33 -13.93
N GLY A 71 -0.24 -0.03 -13.19
CA GLY A 71 -0.29 -0.15 -11.73
C GLY A 71 -0.85 -1.46 -11.17
N LYS A 72 -0.88 -2.56 -11.95
CA LYS A 72 -1.34 -3.87 -11.46
C LYS A 72 -0.52 -4.40 -10.27
N THR A 73 0.81 -4.40 -10.41
CA THR A 73 1.73 -4.81 -9.33
C THR A 73 1.63 -3.86 -8.16
N SER A 74 1.53 -2.55 -8.42
CA SER A 74 1.33 -1.54 -7.38
C SER A 74 0.03 -1.76 -6.60
N LEU A 75 -1.06 -2.17 -7.26
CA LEU A 75 -2.31 -2.47 -6.56
C LEU A 75 -2.13 -3.62 -5.55
N ILE A 76 -1.35 -4.63 -5.92
CA ILE A 76 -1.01 -5.76 -5.04
C ILE A 76 -0.15 -5.26 -3.88
N SER A 77 0.94 -4.54 -4.16
CA SER A 77 1.81 -3.94 -3.14
C SER A 77 1.06 -3.02 -2.17
N ALA A 78 0.05 -2.29 -2.65
CA ALA A 78 -0.74 -1.38 -1.83
C ALA A 78 -1.52 -2.09 -0.70
N PHE A 79 -2.25 -3.17 -0.99
CA PHE A 79 -2.98 -3.89 0.06
C PHE A 79 -2.12 -4.89 0.84
N LEU A 80 -0.88 -5.13 0.39
CA LEU A 80 0.15 -5.84 1.16
C LEU A 80 0.91 -4.90 2.12
N GLY A 81 0.66 -3.60 2.09
CA GLY A 81 1.31 -2.62 2.96
C GLY A 81 2.73 -2.23 2.52
N GLU A 82 3.08 -2.46 1.25
CA GLU A 82 4.37 -2.10 0.65
C GLU A 82 4.38 -0.70 0.02
N MET A 83 3.27 0.04 0.12
CA MET A 83 3.13 1.41 -0.38
C MET A 83 2.56 2.32 0.70
N ASP A 84 2.85 3.61 0.62
CA ASP A 84 2.27 4.61 1.50
C ASP A 84 0.78 4.78 1.19
N LYS A 85 -0.08 4.55 2.19
CA LYS A 85 -1.52 4.86 2.12
C LYS A 85 -1.74 6.33 2.44
N LEU A 86 -2.08 7.11 1.41
CA LEU A 86 -2.35 8.55 1.54
C LEU A 86 -3.76 8.83 2.08
N SER A 87 -4.73 8.00 1.69
CA SER A 87 -6.12 8.15 2.11
C SER A 87 -6.90 6.85 1.95
N GLY A 88 -8.09 6.82 2.57
CA GLY A 88 -9.00 5.69 2.51
C GLY A 88 -8.66 4.60 3.53
N ARG A 89 -9.33 3.46 3.34
CA ARG A 89 -9.25 2.31 4.24
C ARG A 89 -8.88 1.07 3.44
N VAL A 90 -8.05 0.22 4.03
CA VAL A 90 -7.71 -1.09 3.48
C VAL A 90 -7.64 -2.09 4.63
N ASN A 91 -8.34 -3.22 4.47
CA ASN A 91 -8.33 -4.33 5.41
C ASN A 91 -8.07 -5.63 4.68
N THR A 92 -7.18 -6.46 5.24
CA THR A 92 -6.94 -7.84 4.81
C THR A 92 -7.08 -8.78 5.99
N LYS A 93 -7.92 -9.81 5.87
CA LYS A 93 -8.08 -10.82 6.93
C LYS A 93 -6.84 -11.69 7.11
#